data_AF-A0A511N3B1-F1
#
_entry.id   AF-A0A511N3B1-F1
#
_cell.length_a   1.000
_cell.length_b   1.000
_cell.length_c   1.000
_cell.angle_alpha   90.00
_cell.angle_beta   90.00
_cell.angle_gamma   90.00
#
_symmetry.space_group_name_H-M   'P 1'
#
loop_
_entity.id
_entity.type
_entity.pdbx_description
1 polymer ?
#
loop_
_entity_poly.entity_id
_entity_poly.type
_entity_poly.pdbx_seq_one_letter_code
_entity_poly.pdbx_strand_id
1 'polypeptide(L)'
;MVRAAGWFAVLVGMLVACNSAPTPPTGGVFDGLECGKVRNASGDIVGTTRDNDCGGGINDPHYTTFDGLYYDFMGVGEFVFARLKDTPDLQVQTRMSPVGDLSVASLNTAVAAQVGPDRVMVALLKTGKTEVRVNGTIKTLLAPLKLAGGGEVKRFPSGDVMVTWPNTSTTSNQDRLYIEIPGNYLNVYLQVYKSHYNKLEGLLGDADGLPTNDLRVAAGSALDTTQVTFDQMYQDFAGSWRITDPAKSLFTYDSGQGPSTFNDAGKPTQFITVSDLTTEQKDRGVLECASVKGQVHENWYNACVLDVGLSGDTSFVKGLSSNLKLMDVTGKVQIKK
;
A
#
# COMPACT_ATOMS: atom_id res chain seq x y z
N MET A 1 9.95 50.08 63.96
CA MET A 1 9.73 48.80 64.66
C MET A 1 8.49 48.14 64.07
N VAL A 2 8.53 46.81 63.85
CA VAL A 2 7.37 45.91 63.65
C VAL A 2 6.54 46.09 62.35
N ARG A 3 5.84 45.00 61.96
CA ARG A 3 5.20 44.71 60.67
C ARG A 3 3.67 44.58 60.79
N ALA A 4 3.01 44.51 59.62
CA ALA A 4 1.70 43.87 59.33
C ALA A 4 0.43 44.55 59.92
N ALA A 5 -0.77 44.40 59.35
CA ALA A 5 -1.27 43.67 58.16
C ALA A 5 -2.13 44.62 57.28
N GLY A 6 -2.46 44.36 55.99
CA GLY A 6 -3.49 43.41 55.52
C GLY A 6 -4.90 43.87 55.96
N TRP A 7 -5.98 43.88 55.16
CA TRP A 7 -6.27 43.44 53.79
C TRP A 7 -6.90 44.67 53.04
N PHE A 8 -7.52 44.68 51.85
CA PHE A 8 -7.88 43.68 50.82
C PHE A 8 -8.11 44.45 49.48
N ALA A 9 -8.03 43.82 48.30
CA ALA A 9 -8.53 44.39 47.03
C ALA A 9 -9.04 43.27 46.11
N VAL A 10 -10.30 43.35 45.69
CA VAL A 10 -10.92 42.41 44.75
C VAL A 10 -10.81 42.97 43.34
N LEU A 11 -9.95 42.38 42.50
CA LEU A 11 -10.02 42.56 41.05
C LEU A 11 -10.72 41.36 40.42
N VAL A 12 -11.79 41.62 39.67
CA VAL A 12 -12.50 40.61 38.88
C VAL A 12 -11.67 40.31 37.62
N GLY A 13 -10.88 39.24 37.67
CA GLY A 13 -10.24 38.66 36.50
C GLY A 13 -11.20 37.72 35.79
N MET A 14 -11.90 38.20 34.76
CA MET A 14 -12.74 37.35 33.91
C MET A 14 -12.06 37.12 32.55
N LEU A 15 -12.18 35.87 32.08
CA LEU A 15 -11.34 35.22 31.08
C LEU A 15 -10.98 36.06 29.84
N VAL A 16 -9.68 36.08 29.52
CA VAL A 16 -9.23 36.32 28.14
C VAL A 16 -9.77 35.18 27.28
N ALA A 17 -10.57 35.52 26.26
CA ALA A 17 -10.97 34.57 25.24
C ALA A 17 -9.71 34.10 24.48
N CYS A 18 -9.32 32.84 24.69
CA CYS A 18 -8.31 32.22 23.86
C CYS A 18 -8.90 32.03 22.45
N ASN A 19 -8.15 32.43 21.43
CA ASN A 19 -8.56 32.27 20.03
C ASN A 19 -9.05 30.84 19.78
N SER A 20 -10.16 30.72 19.03
CA SER A 20 -10.54 29.46 18.41
C SER A 20 -9.37 28.94 17.58
N ALA A 21 -8.74 27.87 18.03
CA ALA A 21 -7.82 27.12 17.20
C ALA A 21 -8.53 26.75 15.89
N PRO A 22 -7.84 26.71 14.74
CA PRO A 22 -8.43 26.17 13.53
C PRO A 22 -8.95 24.78 13.84
N THR A 23 -10.23 24.52 13.59
CA THR A 23 -10.75 23.15 13.57
C THR A 23 -9.85 22.35 12.62
N PRO A 24 -9.29 21.20 13.06
CA PRO A 24 -8.58 20.33 12.14
C PRO A 24 -9.48 20.06 10.93
N PRO A 25 -8.95 20.03 9.69
CA PRO A 25 -9.76 19.67 8.53
C PRO A 25 -10.44 18.34 8.84
N THR A 26 -11.78 18.34 8.76
CA THR A 26 -12.60 17.15 9.01
C THR A 26 -12.03 16.00 8.20
N GLY A 27 -11.59 14.96 8.92
CA GLY A 27 -10.52 14.09 8.46
C GLY A 27 -10.80 13.47 7.09
N GLY A 28 -9.75 13.40 6.27
CA GLY A 28 -9.74 12.55 5.08
C GLY A 28 -9.85 11.08 5.48
N VAL A 29 -11.08 10.62 5.69
CA VAL A 29 -11.43 9.23 5.44
C VAL A 29 -11.36 9.07 3.93
N PHE A 30 -10.41 8.27 3.44
CA PHE A 30 -10.37 7.93 2.02
C PHE A 30 -11.72 7.28 1.66
N ASP A 31 -12.42 7.90 0.71
CA ASP A 31 -13.88 7.85 0.49
C ASP A 31 -14.42 6.43 0.22
N GLY A 32 -14.55 5.64 1.30
CA GLY A 32 -15.10 4.28 1.34
C GLY A 32 -14.11 3.12 1.19
N LEU A 33 -12.81 3.27 1.50
CA LEU A 33 -11.96 2.12 1.83
C LEU A 33 -11.94 1.92 3.35
N GLU A 34 -12.68 0.92 3.83
CA GLU A 34 -12.94 0.69 5.26
C GLU A 34 -12.29 -0.59 5.78
N CYS A 35 -11.03 -0.83 5.37
CA CYS A 35 -10.24 -1.99 5.75
C CYS A 35 -10.34 -2.32 7.24
N GLY A 36 -10.92 -3.49 7.55
CA GLY A 36 -11.03 -4.03 8.91
C GLY A 36 -11.79 -3.19 9.94
N LYS A 37 -12.65 -2.22 9.55
CA LYS A 37 -13.28 -1.28 10.50
C LYS A 37 -14.80 -1.23 10.46
N VAL A 38 -15.41 -1.37 11.63
CA VAL A 38 -16.84 -1.13 11.85
C VAL A 38 -17.03 0.28 12.41
N ARG A 39 -17.87 1.08 11.75
CA ARG A 39 -18.31 2.38 12.26
C ARG A 39 -19.72 2.36 12.81
N ASN A 40 -20.00 3.22 13.79
CA ASN A 40 -21.36 3.53 14.20
C ASN A 40 -22.03 4.52 13.21
N ALA A 41 -23.32 4.81 13.43
CA ALA A 41 -24.06 5.77 12.62
C ALA A 41 -23.55 7.23 12.70
N SER A 42 -22.63 7.53 13.62
CA SER A 42 -21.96 8.83 13.77
C SER A 42 -20.59 8.89 13.08
N GLY A 43 -20.10 7.78 12.53
CA GLY A 43 -18.80 7.67 11.87
C GLY A 43 -17.63 7.28 12.79
N ASP A 44 -17.87 7.06 14.09
CA ASP A 44 -16.82 6.62 15.02
C ASP A 44 -16.48 5.15 14.80
N ILE A 45 -15.20 4.79 14.94
CA ILE A 45 -14.75 3.40 14.90
C ILE A 45 -15.20 2.72 16.21
N VAL A 46 -16.06 1.71 16.12
CA VAL A 46 -16.64 0.99 17.28
C VAL A 46 -16.23 -0.47 17.34
N GLY A 47 -15.45 -0.95 16.38
CA GLY A 47 -14.81 -2.26 16.42
C GLY A 47 -13.95 -2.50 15.18
N THR A 48 -13.11 -3.53 15.24
CA THR A 48 -12.51 -4.14 14.06
C THR A 48 -13.27 -5.42 13.72
N THR A 49 -13.68 -5.58 12.47
CA THR A 49 -14.09 -6.89 11.97
C THR A 49 -12.85 -7.62 11.48
N ARG A 50 -12.83 -8.95 11.68
CA ARG A 50 -11.97 -9.86 10.89
C ARG A 50 -12.53 -10.02 9.47
N ASP A 51 -12.86 -8.90 8.84
CA ASP A 51 -13.21 -8.92 7.44
C ASP A 51 -11.89 -8.75 6.69
N ASN A 52 -11.44 -9.85 6.10
CA ASN A 52 -10.22 -9.99 5.31
C ASN A 52 -10.37 -9.27 3.95
N ASP A 53 -10.93 -8.06 3.99
CA ASP A 53 -11.43 -7.35 2.83
C ASP A 53 -10.37 -6.51 2.15
N CYS A 54 -9.24 -6.23 2.80
CA CYS A 54 -8.13 -5.47 2.24
C CYS A 54 -6.78 -6.19 2.35
N GLY A 55 -6.05 -6.21 1.25
CA GLY A 55 -4.61 -6.48 1.19
C GLY A 55 -3.91 -5.36 0.41
N GLY A 56 -2.59 -5.30 0.47
CA GLY A 56 -1.85 -4.26 -0.23
C GLY A 56 -0.43 -4.04 0.29
N GLY A 57 0.09 -2.83 0.13
CA GLY A 57 1.34 -2.41 0.75
C GLY A 57 1.47 -0.91 1.00
N ILE A 58 2.45 -0.58 1.85
CA ILE A 58 2.77 0.78 2.32
C ILE A 58 4.28 0.97 2.19
N ASN A 59 4.71 2.14 1.72
CA ASN A 59 6.12 2.44 1.40
C ASN A 59 6.72 1.39 0.45
N ASP A 60 5.92 0.96 -0.54
CA ASP A 60 6.06 -0.32 -1.22
C ASP A 60 7.48 -0.69 -1.67
N PRO A 61 7.90 -1.97 -1.53
CA PRO A 61 7.03 -3.16 -1.37
C PRO A 61 7.10 -3.83 0.02
N HIS A 62 6.61 -3.16 1.06
CA HIS A 62 6.25 -3.78 2.33
C HIS A 62 4.77 -4.16 2.30
N TYR A 63 4.49 -5.46 2.14
CA TYR A 63 3.16 -5.97 1.82
C TYR A 63 2.47 -6.61 3.03
N THR A 64 1.15 -6.49 3.06
CA THR A 64 0.25 -7.20 3.96
C THR A 64 -0.83 -7.90 3.12
N THR A 65 -0.94 -9.21 3.26
CA THR A 65 -1.95 -10.04 2.58
C THR A 65 -3.36 -9.75 3.07
N PHE A 66 -4.39 -10.29 2.40
CA PHE A 66 -5.78 -10.15 2.83
C PHE A 66 -6.03 -10.66 4.27
N ASP A 67 -5.28 -11.68 4.71
CA ASP A 67 -5.41 -12.27 6.05
C ASP A 67 -4.40 -11.70 7.07
N GLY A 68 -3.67 -10.64 6.70
CA GLY A 68 -2.82 -9.85 7.61
C GLY A 68 -1.36 -10.32 7.74
N LEU A 69 -0.90 -11.23 6.88
CA LEU A 69 0.51 -11.65 6.82
C LEU A 69 1.37 -10.52 6.27
N TYR A 70 2.24 -9.95 7.11
CA TYR A 70 3.21 -8.96 6.69
C TYR A 70 4.48 -9.62 6.11
N TYR A 71 4.98 -9.12 4.99
CA TYR A 71 6.28 -9.51 4.41
C TYR A 71 6.93 -8.42 3.54
N ASP A 72 8.25 -8.52 3.35
CA ASP A 72 9.05 -7.56 2.58
C ASP A 72 9.37 -8.17 1.19
N PHE A 73 8.99 -7.51 0.08
CA PHE A 73 9.03 -8.09 -1.28
C PHE A 73 9.79 -7.22 -2.30
N MET A 74 11.11 -7.12 -2.16
CA MET A 74 11.99 -6.22 -2.95
C MET A 74 12.26 -6.68 -4.41
N GLY A 75 11.34 -7.45 -5.00
CA GLY A 75 11.47 -8.00 -6.36
C GLY A 75 11.33 -6.94 -7.44
N VAL A 76 12.27 -6.90 -8.39
CA VAL A 76 12.23 -5.93 -9.51
C VAL A 76 11.55 -6.57 -10.73
N GLY A 77 10.49 -5.94 -11.24
CA GLY A 77 9.74 -6.41 -12.40
C GLY A 77 8.24 -6.25 -12.29
N GLU A 78 7.51 -7.04 -13.07
CA GLU A 78 6.04 -7.00 -13.14
C GLU A 78 5.46 -8.29 -12.56
N PHE A 79 4.48 -8.16 -11.65
CA PHE A 79 3.92 -9.30 -10.91
C PHE A 79 2.39 -9.26 -10.84
N VAL A 80 1.77 -10.43 -10.72
CA VAL A 80 0.34 -10.56 -10.40
C VAL A 80 0.12 -10.27 -8.91
N PHE A 81 -0.43 -9.10 -8.60
CA PHE A 81 -0.64 -8.65 -7.23
C PHE A 81 -1.81 -9.43 -6.58
N ALA A 82 -2.94 -9.49 -7.29
CA ALA A 82 -4.06 -10.36 -6.99
C ALA A 82 -4.89 -10.58 -8.26
N ARG A 83 -5.52 -11.74 -8.39
CA ARG A 83 -6.58 -12.01 -9.38
C ARG A 83 -7.58 -13.01 -8.87
N LEU A 84 -8.77 -13.03 -9.45
CA LEU A 84 -9.68 -14.16 -9.31
C LEU A 84 -9.18 -15.36 -10.11
N LYS A 85 -9.34 -16.55 -9.54
CA LYS A 85 -9.18 -17.83 -10.23
C LYS A 85 -10.30 -17.98 -11.27
N ASP A 86 -9.95 -18.49 -12.45
CA ASP A 86 -10.86 -18.87 -13.55
C ASP A 86 -11.74 -17.77 -14.17
N THR A 87 -11.60 -16.49 -13.78
CA THR A 87 -12.33 -15.35 -14.40
C THR A 87 -11.48 -14.09 -14.54
N PRO A 88 -11.64 -13.29 -15.62
CA PRO A 88 -11.00 -11.98 -15.77
C PRO A 88 -11.68 -10.86 -14.96
N ASP A 89 -12.75 -11.13 -14.20
CA ASP A 89 -13.57 -10.12 -13.55
C ASP A 89 -12.77 -9.19 -12.62
N LEU A 90 -11.73 -9.70 -11.95
CA LEU A 90 -10.79 -8.93 -11.15
C LEU A 90 -9.36 -9.45 -11.37
N GLN A 91 -8.47 -8.56 -11.84
CA GLN A 91 -7.03 -8.76 -11.82
C GLN A 91 -6.30 -7.43 -11.62
N VAL A 92 -5.29 -7.44 -10.75
CA VAL A 92 -4.36 -6.33 -10.49
C VAL A 92 -2.92 -6.82 -10.64
N GLN A 93 -2.09 -5.99 -11.26
CA GLN A 93 -0.67 -6.23 -11.49
C GLN A 93 0.14 -5.01 -11.01
N THR A 94 1.27 -5.26 -10.37
CA THR A 94 2.20 -4.22 -9.90
C THR A 94 3.51 -4.27 -10.68
N ARG A 95 4.16 -3.12 -10.85
CA ARG A 95 5.48 -2.97 -11.48
C ARG A 95 6.45 -2.30 -10.51
N MET A 96 7.46 -3.03 -10.09
CA MET A 96 8.53 -2.55 -9.24
C MET A 96 9.78 -2.22 -10.05
N SER A 97 10.39 -1.07 -9.76
CA SER A 97 11.70 -0.65 -10.30
C SER A 97 12.73 -0.52 -9.17
N PRO A 98 14.04 -0.66 -9.42
CA PRO A 98 15.06 -0.47 -8.38
C PRO A 98 15.04 0.95 -7.77
N VAL A 99 15.44 1.07 -6.50
CA VAL A 99 15.69 2.38 -5.87
C VAL A 99 17.02 2.93 -6.40
N GLY A 100 16.96 3.75 -7.45
CA GLY A 100 18.17 4.23 -8.13
C GLY A 100 19.00 3.06 -8.67
N ASP A 101 20.28 3.00 -8.29
CA ASP A 101 21.19 1.92 -8.67
C ASP A 101 21.25 0.76 -7.62
N LEU A 102 20.41 0.78 -6.58
CA LEU A 102 20.44 -0.25 -5.53
C LEU A 102 20.01 -1.63 -6.05
N SER A 103 20.76 -2.67 -5.64
CA SER A 103 20.50 -4.07 -5.98
C SER A 103 19.71 -4.85 -4.92
N VAL A 104 19.17 -4.16 -3.90
CA VAL A 104 18.55 -4.75 -2.70
C VAL A 104 17.18 -4.16 -2.35
N ALA A 105 16.78 -3.07 -3.02
CA ALA A 105 15.56 -2.35 -2.74
C ALA A 105 14.89 -1.91 -4.05
N SER A 106 13.57 -1.92 -4.07
CA SER A 106 12.73 -1.53 -5.20
C SER A 106 11.55 -0.69 -4.72
N LEU A 107 10.84 -0.04 -5.65
CA LEU A 107 9.63 0.74 -5.39
C LEU A 107 8.53 0.39 -6.39
N ASN A 108 7.27 0.39 -5.95
CA ASN A 108 6.14 0.33 -6.88
C ASN A 108 6.11 1.61 -7.74
N THR A 109 6.17 1.42 -9.06
CA THR A 109 6.26 2.50 -10.07
C THR A 109 5.11 2.50 -11.06
N ALA A 110 4.39 1.39 -11.22
CA ALA A 110 3.11 1.37 -11.91
C ALA A 110 2.19 0.27 -11.35
N VAL A 111 0.89 0.46 -11.54
CA VAL A 111 -0.17 -0.53 -11.27
C VAL A 111 -1.06 -0.63 -12.51
N ALA A 112 -1.47 -1.84 -12.87
CA ALA A 112 -2.44 -2.08 -13.93
C ALA A 112 -3.56 -3.01 -13.44
N ALA A 113 -4.78 -2.76 -13.89
CA ALA A 113 -5.99 -3.46 -13.47
C ALA A 113 -6.91 -3.78 -14.65
N GLN A 114 -7.52 -4.97 -14.62
CA GLN A 114 -8.55 -5.39 -15.56
C GLN A 114 -9.91 -5.19 -14.90
N VAL A 115 -10.76 -4.36 -15.51
CA VAL A 115 -12.06 -3.95 -14.98
C VAL A 115 -13.13 -4.22 -16.04
N GLY A 116 -13.72 -5.42 -16.00
CA GLY A 116 -14.55 -5.90 -17.10
C GLY A 116 -13.75 -5.92 -18.41
N PRO A 117 -14.18 -5.27 -19.49
CA PRO A 117 -13.42 -5.20 -20.75
C PRO A 117 -12.24 -4.23 -20.73
N ASP A 118 -12.19 -3.29 -19.77
CA ASP A 118 -11.24 -2.17 -19.78
C ASP A 118 -9.96 -2.47 -18.99
N ARG A 119 -8.82 -2.10 -19.56
CA ARG A 119 -7.52 -2.09 -18.89
C ARG A 119 -7.19 -0.70 -18.39
N VAL A 120 -7.10 -0.53 -17.07
CA VAL A 120 -6.63 0.70 -16.42
C VAL A 120 -5.15 0.53 -16.08
N MET A 121 -4.33 1.54 -16.34
CA MET A 121 -2.94 1.60 -15.91
C MET A 121 -2.67 2.96 -15.27
N VAL A 122 -2.03 2.95 -14.11
CA VAL A 122 -1.52 4.14 -13.42
C VAL A 122 -0.01 3.98 -13.30
N ALA A 123 0.76 4.91 -13.86
CA ALA A 123 2.22 4.82 -13.86
C ALA A 123 2.87 6.13 -13.45
N LEU A 124 3.92 6.07 -12.64
CA LEU A 124 4.75 7.22 -12.33
C LEU A 124 5.58 7.62 -13.55
N LEU A 125 5.52 8.90 -13.87
CA LEU A 125 6.39 9.55 -14.84
C LEU A 125 7.65 10.07 -14.13
N LYS A 126 8.73 10.25 -14.89
CA LYS A 126 9.98 10.90 -14.43
C LYS A 126 9.79 12.33 -13.89
N THR A 127 8.60 12.92 -14.06
CA THR A 127 8.21 14.22 -13.54
C THR A 127 7.64 14.18 -12.11
N GLY A 128 7.60 13.00 -11.47
CA GLY A 128 6.97 12.80 -10.15
C GLY A 128 5.44 12.83 -10.16
N LYS A 129 4.82 12.83 -11.34
CA LYS A 129 3.35 12.77 -11.53
C LYS A 129 2.94 11.41 -12.05
N THR A 130 1.71 10.98 -11.76
CA THR A 130 1.15 9.77 -12.39
C THR A 130 0.40 10.06 -13.67
N GLU A 131 0.63 9.24 -14.68
CA GLU A 131 -0.20 9.12 -15.87
C GLU A 131 -1.28 8.05 -15.64
N VAL A 132 -2.51 8.30 -16.11
CA VAL A 132 -3.55 7.27 -16.18
C VAL A 132 -3.81 6.94 -17.65
N ARG A 133 -3.81 5.65 -17.98
CA ARG A 133 -4.24 5.13 -19.28
C ARG A 133 -5.44 4.23 -19.10
N VAL A 134 -6.36 4.29 -20.07
CA VAL A 134 -7.44 3.31 -20.24
C VAL A 134 -7.32 2.77 -21.66
N ASN A 135 -7.17 1.44 -21.79
CA ASN A 135 -6.93 0.73 -23.06
C ASN A 135 -5.77 1.36 -23.85
N GLY A 136 -4.62 1.56 -23.18
CA GLY A 136 -3.42 2.18 -23.76
C GLY A 136 -3.48 3.69 -24.00
N THR A 137 -4.68 4.28 -23.99
CA THR A 137 -4.90 5.72 -24.27
C THR A 137 -4.82 6.54 -23.00
N ILE A 138 -4.00 7.58 -22.98
CA ILE A 138 -3.87 8.53 -21.86
C ILE A 138 -5.20 9.23 -21.57
N LYS A 139 -5.58 9.35 -20.29
CA LYS A 139 -6.81 10.00 -19.82
C LYS A 139 -6.51 11.10 -18.81
N THR A 140 -6.97 12.32 -19.11
CA THR A 140 -7.04 13.42 -18.15
C THR A 140 -8.32 13.29 -17.33
N LEU A 141 -8.19 12.97 -16.04
CA LEU A 141 -9.33 12.78 -15.13
C LEU A 141 -9.67 14.08 -14.41
N LEU A 142 -10.57 14.88 -14.98
CA LEU A 142 -11.16 16.08 -14.34
C LEU A 142 -12.42 15.76 -13.51
N ALA A 143 -13.03 14.62 -13.79
CA ALA A 143 -14.16 14.02 -13.10
C ALA A 143 -13.99 12.49 -13.14
N PRO A 144 -14.76 11.70 -12.37
CA PRO A 144 -14.70 10.25 -12.46
C PRO A 144 -15.07 9.73 -13.86
N LEU A 145 -14.26 8.82 -14.38
CA LEU A 145 -14.42 8.22 -15.70
C LEU A 145 -15.08 6.85 -15.59
N LYS A 146 -16.31 6.71 -16.09
CA LYS A 146 -16.98 5.41 -16.20
C LYS A 146 -16.30 4.52 -17.26
N LEU A 147 -16.22 3.24 -16.95
CA LEU A 147 -15.69 2.18 -17.80
C LEU A 147 -16.86 1.41 -18.45
N ALA A 148 -16.62 0.78 -19.60
CA ALA A 148 -17.65 0.10 -20.39
C ALA A 148 -18.26 -1.11 -19.66
N GLY A 149 -17.52 -1.72 -18.72
CA GLY A 149 -18.00 -2.77 -17.83
C GLY A 149 -18.77 -2.28 -16.59
N GLY A 150 -19.02 -0.98 -16.43
CA GLY A 150 -19.72 -0.42 -15.26
C GLY A 150 -18.83 -0.04 -14.07
N GLY A 151 -17.52 -0.30 -14.17
CA GLY A 151 -16.52 0.22 -13.24
C GLY A 151 -16.25 1.73 -13.42
N GLU A 152 -15.34 2.28 -12.61
CA GLU A 152 -14.97 3.71 -12.64
C GLU A 152 -13.51 3.94 -12.25
N VAL A 153 -12.86 4.94 -12.87
CA VAL A 153 -11.58 5.49 -12.43
C VAL A 153 -11.76 6.95 -11.99
N LYS A 154 -11.39 7.26 -10.74
CA LYS A 154 -11.45 8.59 -10.12
C LYS A 154 -10.05 9.03 -9.72
N ARG A 155 -9.71 10.29 -10.00
CA ARG A 155 -8.53 10.97 -9.42
C ARG A 155 -8.98 11.92 -8.32
N PHE A 156 -8.29 11.92 -7.19
CA PHE A 156 -8.53 12.83 -6.07
C PHE A 156 -7.70 14.13 -6.20
N PRO A 157 -8.07 15.22 -5.51
CA PRO A 157 -7.30 16.47 -5.48
C PRO A 157 -5.86 16.32 -4.97
N SER A 158 -5.59 15.31 -4.14
CA SER A 158 -4.25 14.90 -3.69
C SER A 158 -3.36 14.37 -4.82
N GLY A 159 -3.95 13.94 -5.93
CA GLY A 159 -3.30 13.26 -7.04
C GLY A 159 -3.60 11.77 -7.11
N ASP A 160 -3.97 11.16 -5.98
CA ASP A 160 -4.22 9.71 -5.83
C ASP A 160 -5.32 9.21 -6.76
N VAL A 161 -5.30 7.91 -7.07
CA VAL A 161 -6.23 7.29 -8.02
C VAL A 161 -6.99 6.15 -7.35
N MET A 162 -8.30 6.12 -7.53
CA MET A 162 -9.15 4.96 -7.19
C MET A 162 -9.75 4.37 -8.45
N VAL A 163 -9.64 3.06 -8.57
CA VAL A 163 -10.31 2.21 -9.56
C VAL A 163 -11.35 1.38 -8.82
N THR A 164 -12.57 1.34 -9.32
CA THR A 164 -13.65 0.53 -8.74
C THR A 164 -14.25 -0.39 -9.79
N TRP A 165 -14.57 -1.62 -9.38
CA TRP A 165 -15.23 -2.62 -10.21
C TRP A 165 -16.75 -2.41 -10.22
N PRO A 166 -17.49 -2.94 -11.22
CA PRO A 166 -18.94 -2.83 -11.23
C PRO A 166 -19.57 -3.41 -9.97
N ASN A 167 -20.55 -2.68 -9.43
CA ASN A 167 -21.24 -3.02 -8.19
C ASN A 167 -22.41 -3.99 -8.46
N THR A 168 -22.67 -4.92 -7.52
CA THR A 168 -23.83 -5.84 -7.59
C THR A 168 -24.98 -5.48 -6.63
N SER A 169 -24.82 -4.57 -5.65
CA SER A 169 -25.93 -4.15 -4.77
C SER A 169 -25.79 -2.81 -4.01
N THR A 170 -24.64 -2.50 -3.38
CA THR A 170 -24.48 -1.33 -2.48
C THR A 170 -23.03 -0.86 -2.40
N THR A 171 -22.77 0.38 -1.95
CA THR A 171 -21.41 0.96 -1.82
C THR A 171 -20.46 0.16 -0.92
N SER A 172 -20.99 -0.71 -0.05
CA SER A 172 -20.23 -1.63 0.82
C SER A 172 -19.76 -2.92 0.12
N ASN A 173 -20.24 -3.20 -1.10
CA ASN A 173 -20.11 -4.51 -1.76
C ASN A 173 -19.40 -4.37 -3.13
N GLN A 174 -18.28 -3.67 -3.16
CA GLN A 174 -17.59 -3.28 -4.39
C GLN A 174 -16.08 -3.43 -4.21
N ASP A 175 -15.39 -4.10 -5.14
CA ASP A 175 -13.93 -4.15 -5.14
C ASP A 175 -13.35 -2.78 -5.50
N ARG A 176 -12.29 -2.37 -4.80
CA ARG A 176 -11.66 -1.06 -4.92
C ARG A 176 -10.15 -1.18 -4.89
N LEU A 177 -9.49 -0.68 -5.92
CA LEU A 177 -8.04 -0.50 -5.95
C LEU A 177 -7.76 0.99 -5.73
N TYR A 178 -7.07 1.33 -4.65
CA TYR A 178 -6.61 2.67 -4.34
C TYR A 178 -5.09 2.75 -4.42
N ILE A 179 -4.63 3.80 -5.09
CA ILE A 179 -3.23 4.02 -5.44
C ILE A 179 -2.87 5.41 -4.91
N GLU A 180 -2.24 5.43 -3.74
CA GLU A 180 -1.72 6.65 -3.14
C GLU A 180 -0.38 7.02 -3.80
N ILE A 181 -0.10 8.31 -3.88
CA ILE A 181 1.16 8.84 -4.40
C ILE A 181 1.83 9.70 -3.31
N PRO A 182 2.53 9.10 -2.33
CA PRO A 182 3.17 9.85 -1.27
C PRO A 182 4.31 10.74 -1.79
N GLY A 183 5.06 10.23 -2.77
CA GLY A 183 6.25 10.83 -3.38
C GLY A 183 6.54 10.19 -4.74
N ASN A 184 7.80 9.80 -5.00
CA ASN A 184 8.22 9.16 -6.26
C ASN A 184 8.00 7.64 -6.31
N TYR A 185 7.03 7.13 -5.56
CA TYR A 185 6.58 5.75 -5.53
C TYR A 185 5.06 5.69 -5.30
N LEU A 186 4.47 4.52 -5.49
CA LEU A 186 3.05 4.25 -5.25
C LEU A 186 2.89 3.37 -4.02
N ASN A 187 1.88 3.65 -3.19
CA ASN A 187 1.31 2.64 -2.29
C ASN A 187 0.07 2.04 -2.96
N VAL A 188 -0.17 0.75 -2.76
CA VAL A 188 -1.23 0.03 -3.47
C VAL A 188 -2.12 -0.73 -2.49
N TYR A 189 -3.40 -0.38 -2.46
CA TYR A 189 -4.41 -0.95 -1.58
C TYR A 189 -5.52 -1.59 -2.41
N LEU A 190 -5.80 -2.87 -2.20
CA LEU A 190 -6.87 -3.58 -2.87
C LEU A 190 -7.88 -4.07 -1.84
N GLN A 191 -9.08 -3.48 -1.87
CA GLN A 191 -10.25 -4.00 -1.20
C GLN A 191 -11.01 -4.95 -2.14
N VAL A 192 -11.41 -6.11 -1.64
CA VAL A 192 -12.19 -7.13 -2.36
C VAL A 192 -13.50 -7.43 -1.66
N TYR A 193 -14.55 -7.68 -2.44
CA TYR A 193 -15.86 -8.04 -1.89
C TYR A 193 -15.85 -9.50 -1.37
N LYS A 194 -16.58 -9.76 -0.27
CA LYS A 194 -16.58 -11.06 0.43
C LYS A 194 -16.94 -12.27 -0.44
N SER A 195 -17.61 -12.08 -1.58
CA SER A 195 -17.86 -13.16 -2.55
C SER A 195 -16.61 -13.66 -3.28
N HIS A 196 -15.48 -12.95 -3.18
CA HIS A 196 -14.18 -13.26 -3.78
C HIS A 196 -13.22 -13.98 -2.83
N TYR A 197 -13.53 -14.04 -1.53
CA TYR A 197 -12.76 -14.81 -0.55
C TYR A 197 -12.60 -16.28 -0.98
N ASN A 198 -11.44 -16.88 -0.70
CA ASN A 198 -11.01 -18.22 -1.14
C ASN A 198 -10.87 -18.39 -2.68
N LYS A 199 -11.24 -17.39 -3.49
CA LYS A 199 -11.19 -17.44 -4.96
C LYS A 199 -10.06 -16.59 -5.55
N LEU A 200 -9.34 -15.86 -4.72
CA LEU A 200 -8.22 -15.04 -5.14
C LEU A 200 -6.94 -15.88 -5.26
N GLU A 201 -5.93 -15.31 -5.89
CA GLU A 201 -4.54 -15.77 -5.87
C GLU A 201 -3.60 -14.63 -6.31
N GLY A 202 -2.34 -14.67 -5.89
CA GLY A 202 -1.31 -13.67 -6.20
C GLY A 202 -0.42 -13.38 -5.00
N LEU A 203 0.26 -12.23 -5.04
CA LEU A 203 1.09 -11.74 -3.93
C LEU A 203 0.29 -11.44 -2.64
N LEU A 204 -1.02 -11.21 -2.72
CA LEU A 204 -1.85 -10.90 -1.55
C LEU A 204 -2.55 -12.12 -0.91
N GLY A 205 -2.29 -13.34 -1.35
CA GLY A 205 -2.95 -14.55 -0.84
C GLY A 205 -4.32 -14.82 -1.47
N ASP A 206 -5.15 -15.64 -0.81
CA ASP A 206 -6.49 -16.00 -1.30
C ASP A 206 -7.68 -15.60 -0.41
N ALA A 207 -7.41 -14.98 0.75
CA ALA A 207 -8.38 -14.50 1.72
C ALA A 207 -9.26 -15.64 2.30
N ASP A 208 -8.65 -16.74 2.74
CA ASP A 208 -9.33 -17.84 3.43
C ASP A 208 -9.41 -17.66 4.96
N GLY A 209 -8.62 -16.72 5.51
CA GLY A 209 -8.51 -16.42 6.94
C GLY A 209 -7.31 -17.06 7.64
N LEU A 210 -6.37 -17.65 6.90
CA LEU A 210 -5.22 -18.39 7.42
C LEU A 210 -3.90 -17.79 6.91
N PRO A 211 -3.38 -16.70 7.52
CA PRO A 211 -2.20 -15.98 7.04
C PRO A 211 -0.91 -16.82 6.96
N THR A 212 -0.91 -18.03 7.52
CA THR A 212 0.18 -19.00 7.39
C THR A 212 0.27 -19.67 6.01
N ASN A 213 -0.72 -19.54 5.13
CA ASN A 213 -0.74 -20.20 3.81
C ASN A 213 -0.66 -19.22 2.61
N ASP A 214 -0.72 -17.91 2.85
CA ASP A 214 -0.84 -16.88 1.80
C ASP A 214 0.33 -16.84 0.81
N LEU A 215 1.55 -17.17 1.25
CA LEU A 215 2.73 -17.25 0.37
C LEU A 215 2.70 -18.53 -0.47
N ARG A 216 1.71 -18.63 -1.36
CA ARG A 216 1.53 -19.75 -2.28
C ARG A 216 2.21 -19.49 -3.63
N VAL A 217 3.00 -20.46 -4.09
CA VAL A 217 3.56 -20.48 -5.45
C VAL A 217 2.43 -20.76 -6.45
N ALA A 218 2.37 -20.04 -7.58
CA ALA A 218 1.21 -19.98 -8.48
C ALA A 218 0.66 -21.34 -9.00
N ALA A 219 1.48 -22.38 -9.02
CA ALA A 219 1.08 -23.76 -9.36
C ALA A 219 1.58 -24.78 -8.31
N GLY A 220 1.71 -24.37 -7.05
CA GLY A 220 2.36 -25.14 -6.00
C GLY A 220 1.75 -24.98 -4.61
N SER A 221 2.52 -25.40 -3.60
CA SER A 221 2.16 -25.30 -2.19
C SER A 221 2.37 -23.88 -1.65
N ALA A 222 1.80 -23.63 -0.46
CA ALA A 222 2.26 -22.56 0.41
C ALA A 222 3.71 -22.81 0.85
N LEU A 223 4.47 -21.73 1.04
CA LEU A 223 5.73 -21.73 1.76
C LEU A 223 5.48 -21.76 3.27
N ASP A 224 6.41 -22.31 4.05
CA ASP A 224 6.39 -22.16 5.50
C ASP A 224 6.77 -20.73 5.87
N THR A 225 5.77 -19.91 6.22
CA THR A 225 5.93 -18.49 6.57
C THR A 225 6.79 -18.28 7.82
N THR A 226 7.12 -19.33 8.58
CA THR A 226 8.02 -19.26 9.75
C THR A 226 9.49 -19.45 9.40
N GLN A 227 9.84 -19.95 8.20
CA GLN A 227 11.22 -20.10 7.72
C GLN A 227 11.32 -20.02 6.19
N VAL A 228 11.10 -18.84 5.61
CA VAL A 228 11.26 -18.61 4.17
C VAL A 228 12.71 -18.28 3.84
N THR A 229 13.34 -18.99 2.89
CA THR A 229 14.69 -18.65 2.39
C THR A 229 14.65 -17.60 1.27
N PHE A 230 15.82 -17.06 0.93
CA PHE A 230 15.98 -16.14 -0.21
C PHE A 230 15.49 -16.74 -1.53
N ASP A 231 15.90 -17.96 -1.85
CA ASP A 231 15.51 -18.61 -3.10
C ASP A 231 14.01 -18.92 -3.12
N GLN A 232 13.43 -19.36 -1.99
CA GLN A 232 11.98 -19.57 -1.90
C GLN A 232 11.18 -18.28 -2.12
N MET A 233 11.64 -17.14 -1.61
CA MET A 233 10.97 -15.86 -1.84
C MET A 233 11.14 -15.36 -3.29
N TYR A 234 12.37 -15.32 -3.81
CA TYR A 234 12.66 -14.58 -5.04
C TYR A 234 12.84 -15.43 -6.31
N GLN A 235 13.21 -16.71 -6.17
CA GLN A 235 13.25 -17.64 -7.30
C GLN A 235 11.92 -18.40 -7.43
N ASP A 236 11.40 -18.98 -6.35
CA ASP A 236 10.17 -19.78 -6.40
C ASP A 236 8.91 -18.90 -6.38
N PHE A 237 8.64 -18.18 -5.28
CA PHE A 237 7.41 -17.42 -5.10
C PHE A 237 7.30 -16.23 -6.07
N ALA A 238 8.26 -15.29 -6.03
CA ALA A 238 8.29 -14.15 -6.94
C ALA A 238 8.39 -14.59 -8.41
N GLY A 239 9.19 -15.62 -8.71
CA GLY A 239 9.32 -16.17 -10.06
C GLY A 239 8.00 -16.71 -10.61
N SER A 240 7.19 -17.38 -9.76
CA SER A 240 5.88 -17.90 -10.17
C SER A 240 4.82 -16.84 -10.42
N TRP A 241 4.88 -15.69 -9.74
CA TRP A 241 3.95 -14.57 -9.91
C TRP A 241 4.43 -13.52 -10.92
N ARG A 242 5.66 -13.65 -11.43
CA ARG A 242 6.26 -12.74 -12.41
C ARG A 242 5.60 -12.87 -13.77
N ILE A 243 5.20 -11.74 -14.34
CA ILE A 243 4.61 -11.65 -15.67
C ILE A 243 5.74 -11.72 -16.70
N THR A 244 5.83 -12.83 -17.42
CA THR A 244 6.85 -13.06 -18.48
C THR A 244 6.25 -13.03 -19.88
N ASP A 245 4.95 -13.34 -20.00
CA ASP A 245 4.19 -13.39 -21.24
C ASP A 245 3.50 -12.04 -21.52
N PRO A 246 3.84 -11.33 -22.61
CA PRO A 246 3.19 -10.07 -22.98
C PRO A 246 1.67 -10.18 -23.14
N ALA A 247 1.14 -11.34 -23.55
CA ALA A 247 -0.29 -11.55 -23.72
C ALA A 247 -1.06 -11.62 -22.38
N LYS A 248 -0.35 -11.84 -21.26
CA LYS A 248 -0.91 -11.83 -19.90
C LYS A 248 -0.69 -10.50 -19.17
N SER A 249 -0.02 -9.53 -19.80
CA SER A 249 0.25 -8.24 -19.18
C SER A 249 -0.92 -7.27 -19.36
N LEU A 250 -1.28 -6.61 -18.26
CA LEU A 250 -2.21 -5.49 -18.24
C LEU A 250 -1.51 -4.15 -18.50
N PHE A 251 -0.18 -4.10 -18.48
CA PHE A 251 0.59 -2.88 -18.73
C PHE A 251 0.59 -2.46 -20.19
N THR A 252 0.59 -1.15 -20.41
CA THR A 252 0.87 -0.56 -21.72
C THR A 252 2.37 -0.33 -21.81
N TYR A 253 2.95 -0.64 -22.97
CA TYR A 253 4.38 -0.56 -23.25
C TYR A 253 4.62 0.43 -24.38
N ASP A 254 5.77 1.12 -24.35
CA ASP A 254 6.23 1.87 -25.52
C ASP A 254 6.74 0.90 -26.62
N SER A 255 6.98 1.43 -27.82
CA SER A 255 7.49 0.63 -28.94
C SER A 255 8.78 -0.11 -28.58
N GLY A 256 8.80 -1.42 -28.78
CA GLY A 256 9.94 -2.29 -28.47
C GLY A 256 10.08 -2.68 -26.98
N GLN A 257 9.18 -2.24 -26.11
CA GLN A 257 9.16 -2.66 -24.70
C GLN A 257 8.18 -3.82 -24.47
N GLY A 258 8.39 -4.53 -23.35
CA GLY A 258 7.52 -5.59 -22.85
C GLY A 258 7.90 -5.98 -21.42
N PRO A 259 7.39 -7.09 -20.87
CA PRO A 259 7.72 -7.51 -19.51
C PRO A 259 9.23 -7.71 -19.28
N SER A 260 9.96 -8.19 -20.30
CA SER A 260 11.42 -8.33 -20.29
C SER A 260 12.20 -7.00 -20.18
N THR A 261 11.55 -5.85 -20.41
CA THR A 261 12.17 -4.52 -20.18
C THR A 261 12.22 -4.16 -18.71
N PHE A 262 11.28 -4.67 -17.90
CA PHE A 262 11.11 -4.29 -16.49
C PHE A 262 11.55 -5.41 -15.54
N ASN A 263 11.44 -6.67 -15.95
CA ASN A 263 11.84 -7.83 -15.16
C ASN A 263 13.37 -7.93 -15.01
N ASP A 264 13.83 -7.91 -13.76
CA ASP A 264 15.18 -8.30 -13.37
C ASP A 264 15.10 -9.40 -12.31
N ALA A 265 15.30 -10.66 -12.72
CA ALA A 265 15.29 -11.81 -11.82
C ALA A 265 16.57 -11.92 -10.96
N GLY A 266 17.59 -11.10 -11.25
CA GLY A 266 18.78 -10.94 -10.41
C GLY A 266 18.61 -9.88 -9.32
N LYS A 267 17.42 -9.27 -9.19
CA LYS A 267 17.10 -8.30 -8.14
C LYS A 267 15.84 -8.71 -7.32
N PRO A 268 15.92 -8.64 -5.97
CA PRO A 268 17.06 -8.18 -5.20
C PRO A 268 18.20 -9.22 -5.23
N THR A 269 19.36 -8.85 -4.72
CA THR A 269 20.56 -9.70 -4.68
C THR A 269 20.74 -10.43 -3.34
N GLN A 270 20.08 -9.93 -2.30
CA GLN A 270 20.05 -10.46 -0.94
C GLN A 270 18.89 -9.80 -0.17
N PHE A 271 18.50 -10.37 0.98
CA PHE A 271 17.61 -9.68 1.91
C PHE A 271 18.36 -8.60 2.70
N ILE A 272 17.67 -7.48 2.92
CA ILE A 272 18.17 -6.37 3.72
C ILE A 272 17.15 -5.96 4.79
N THR A 273 17.66 -5.54 5.93
CA THR A 273 16.92 -5.16 7.14
C THR A 273 17.64 -4.02 7.86
N VAL A 274 17.01 -3.41 8.86
CA VAL A 274 17.59 -2.32 9.67
C VAL A 274 18.92 -2.70 10.36
N SER A 275 19.24 -3.99 10.53
CA SER A 275 20.53 -4.43 11.08
C SER A 275 21.70 -4.34 10.10
N ASP A 276 21.40 -4.30 8.80
CA ASP A 276 22.41 -4.36 7.72
C ASP A 276 22.76 -2.96 7.18
N LEU A 277 22.04 -1.94 7.62
CA LEU A 277 22.32 -0.53 7.33
C LEU A 277 23.65 -0.08 7.94
N THR A 278 24.34 0.85 7.27
CA THR A 278 25.43 1.58 7.92
C THR A 278 24.91 2.46 9.06
N THR A 279 25.78 2.84 10.00
CA THR A 279 25.43 3.73 11.11
C THR A 279 24.75 5.02 10.61
N GLU A 280 25.29 5.65 9.57
CA GLU A 280 24.73 6.88 9.00
C GLU A 280 23.32 6.67 8.39
N GLN A 281 23.11 5.57 7.67
CA GLN A 281 21.79 5.22 7.12
C GLN A 281 20.78 4.97 8.24
N LYS A 282 21.17 4.21 9.26
CA LYS A 282 20.32 3.88 10.39
C LYS A 282 19.98 5.10 11.25
N ASP A 283 20.94 5.96 11.53
CA ASP A 283 20.73 7.18 12.32
C ASP A 283 19.78 8.15 11.58
N ARG A 284 19.94 8.30 10.26
CA ARG A 284 19.02 9.05 9.40
C ARG A 284 17.60 8.48 9.47
N GLY A 285 17.45 7.17 9.24
CA GLY A 285 16.13 6.52 9.28
C GLY A 285 15.45 6.63 10.64
N VAL A 286 16.19 6.44 11.74
CA VAL A 286 15.68 6.58 13.11
C VAL A 286 15.28 8.01 13.43
N LEU A 287 16.03 9.01 12.97
CA LEU A 287 15.73 10.44 13.17
C LEU A 287 14.45 10.86 12.45
N GLU A 288 14.35 10.59 11.15
CA GLU A 288 13.23 11.03 10.31
C GLU A 288 11.93 10.27 10.64
N CYS A 289 12.01 8.95 10.87
CA CYS A 289 10.87 8.12 11.27
C CYS A 289 10.51 8.24 12.77
N ALA A 290 11.19 9.10 13.54
CA ALA A 290 10.90 9.27 14.98
C ALA A 290 9.43 9.66 15.25
N SER A 291 8.81 10.40 14.33
CA SER A 291 7.42 10.85 14.46
C SER A 291 6.40 9.70 14.47
N VAL A 292 6.62 8.63 13.70
CA VAL A 292 5.72 7.46 13.61
C VAL A 292 6.03 6.39 14.67
N LYS A 293 7.14 6.49 15.39
CA LYS A 293 7.55 5.53 16.41
C LYS A 293 6.51 5.39 17.52
N GLY A 294 6.03 4.16 17.76
CA GLY A 294 4.97 3.89 18.73
C GLY A 294 3.56 4.29 18.28
N GLN A 295 3.40 4.88 17.10
CA GLN A 295 2.10 5.09 16.46
C GLN A 295 1.74 3.93 15.49
N VAL A 296 2.75 3.21 14.99
CA VAL A 296 2.61 2.02 14.14
C VAL A 296 3.06 0.74 14.85
N HIS A 297 2.65 -0.40 14.31
CA HIS A 297 3.28 -1.69 14.58
C HIS A 297 4.79 -1.66 14.24
N GLU A 298 5.63 -2.37 15.00
CA GLU A 298 7.09 -2.30 14.89
C GLU A 298 7.62 -2.63 13.48
N ASN A 299 6.99 -3.56 12.77
CA ASN A 299 7.33 -3.89 11.38
C ASN A 299 7.32 -2.66 10.46
N TRP A 300 6.27 -1.85 10.55
CA TRP A 300 6.12 -0.63 9.76
C TRP A 300 7.11 0.47 10.18
N TYR A 301 7.43 0.57 11.47
CA TYR A 301 8.48 1.48 11.92
C TYR A 301 9.85 1.07 11.34
N ASN A 302 10.16 -0.22 11.38
CA ASN A 302 11.40 -0.77 10.82
C ASN A 302 11.45 -0.67 9.29
N ALA A 303 10.31 -0.79 8.59
CA ALA A 303 10.18 -0.46 7.17
C ALA A 303 10.57 1.00 6.91
N CYS A 304 9.92 1.97 7.56
CA CYS A 304 10.26 3.39 7.42
C CYS A 304 11.75 3.67 7.65
N VAL A 305 12.35 3.09 8.71
CA VAL A 305 13.78 3.25 9.00
C VAL A 305 14.66 2.65 7.91
N LEU A 306 14.26 1.52 7.31
CA LEU A 306 14.94 0.89 6.18
C LEU A 306 14.85 1.77 4.92
N ASP A 307 13.64 2.21 4.56
CA ASP A 307 13.37 2.98 3.34
C ASP A 307 14.10 4.33 3.37
N VAL A 308 13.91 5.12 4.43
CA VAL A 308 14.57 6.41 4.60
C VAL A 308 16.08 6.24 4.76
N GLY A 309 16.52 5.16 5.41
CA GLY A 309 17.94 4.86 5.58
C GLY A 309 18.65 4.55 4.26
N LEU A 310 18.03 3.76 3.37
CA LEU A 310 18.59 3.39 2.07
C LEU A 310 18.49 4.51 1.03
N SER A 311 17.37 5.23 0.99
CA SER A 311 17.06 6.21 -0.05
C SER A 311 17.41 7.67 0.30
N GLY A 312 17.34 8.03 1.59
CA GLY A 312 17.31 9.42 2.04
C GLY A 312 16.00 10.16 1.75
N ASP A 313 14.96 9.51 1.23
CA ASP A 313 13.68 10.13 0.87
C ASP A 313 12.72 10.14 2.08
N THR A 314 12.42 11.33 2.62
CA THR A 314 11.52 11.46 3.78
C THR A 314 10.03 11.29 3.44
N SER A 315 9.66 11.14 2.16
CA SER A 315 8.27 10.87 1.77
C SER A 315 7.77 9.49 2.22
N PHE A 316 8.65 8.57 2.61
CA PHE A 316 8.29 7.33 3.32
C PHE A 316 7.71 7.56 4.73
N VAL A 317 8.05 8.68 5.39
CA VAL A 317 7.40 9.07 6.66
C VAL A 317 5.95 9.51 6.39
N LYS A 318 5.71 10.23 5.28
CA LYS A 318 4.36 10.61 4.83
C LYS A 318 3.55 9.37 4.41
N GLY A 319 4.11 8.52 3.55
CA GLY A 319 3.46 7.29 3.08
C GLY A 319 3.02 6.37 4.21
N LEU A 320 3.81 6.27 5.29
CA LEU A 320 3.37 5.52 6.47
C LEU A 320 2.35 6.28 7.34
N SER A 321 2.57 7.58 7.58
CA SER A 321 1.69 8.36 8.48
C SER A 321 0.29 8.61 7.91
N SER A 322 0.11 8.70 6.59
CA SER A 322 -1.21 8.67 5.92
C SER A 322 -2.01 7.41 6.28
N ASN A 323 -1.32 6.27 6.47
CA ASN A 323 -1.91 4.94 6.40
C ASN A 323 -1.82 4.16 7.73
N LEU A 324 -1.56 4.85 8.85
CA LEU A 324 -1.65 4.42 10.25
C LEU A 324 -2.91 3.61 10.63
N LYS A 325 -3.91 3.60 9.75
CA LYS A 325 -5.25 3.08 9.96
C LYS A 325 -5.74 2.13 8.84
N LEU A 326 -4.93 1.79 7.83
CA LEU A 326 -5.40 0.98 6.69
C LEU A 326 -5.05 -0.51 6.75
N MET A 327 -4.06 -0.91 7.55
CA MET A 327 -3.60 -2.31 7.62
C MET A 327 -3.29 -2.75 9.05
N ASP A 328 -4.02 -3.75 9.53
CA ASP A 328 -3.67 -4.50 10.72
C ASP A 328 -2.63 -5.58 10.37
N VAL A 329 -1.64 -5.76 11.24
CA VAL A 329 -0.59 -6.79 11.06
C VAL A 329 -0.86 -7.93 12.03
N THR A 330 -1.11 -9.13 11.52
CA THR A 330 -1.42 -10.32 12.35
C THR A 330 -0.21 -11.22 12.57
N GLY A 331 0.80 -11.13 11.70
CA GLY A 331 2.11 -11.79 11.84
C GLY A 331 3.13 -11.23 10.85
N LYS A 332 4.40 -11.63 10.97
CA LYS A 332 5.46 -11.32 9.98
C LYS A 332 6.19 -12.58 9.54
N VAL A 333 6.34 -12.74 8.23
CA VAL A 333 7.16 -13.79 7.62
C VAL A 333 8.59 -13.71 8.15
N GLN A 334 9.07 -14.83 8.67
CA GLN A 334 10.44 -14.93 9.17
C GLN A 334 11.33 -15.47 8.06
N ILE A 335 12.33 -14.67 7.73
CA ILE A 335 13.16 -14.86 6.56
C ILE A 335 14.55 -15.32 7.01
N LYS A 336 14.95 -16.50 6.55
CA LYS A 336 16.22 -17.13 6.91
C LYS A 336 17.32 -16.59 6.01
N LYS A 337 18.17 -15.74 6.59
CA LYS A 337 19.51 -15.39 6.08
C LYS A 337 20.46 -16.58 6.21
#